data_AF-A0A7J3I8Z4-F1
#
_entry.id   AF-A0A7J3I8Z4-F1
#
_cell.length_a   1.000
_cell.length_b   1.000
_cell.length_c   1.000
_cell.angle_alpha   90.00
_cell.angle_beta   90.00
_cell.angle_gamma   90.00
#
_symmetry.space_group_name_H-M   'P 1'
#
loop_
_entity.id
_entity.type
_entity.pdbx_description
1 polymer ?
#
loop_
_entity_poly.entity_id
_entity_poly.type
_entity_poly.pdbx_seq_one_letter_code
_entity_poly.pdbx_strand_id
1 'polypeptide(L)'
;MLPRIALQLYSLRYELQEDFENVLEKIASIGFEGVEFAGFYGKEPDKLRELLYRLGLDVAGAHIPINAFIESEIEKTISFNQSLGNRFLIIPGLPEELR
;
A
#
# COMPACT_ATOMS: atom_id res chain seq x y z
N MET A 1 -24.87 5.09 5.35
CA MET A 1 -23.66 4.29 5.61
C MET A 1 -22.53 5.27 5.92
N LEU A 2 -21.71 5.02 6.94
CA LEU A 2 -20.56 5.89 7.23
C LEU A 2 -19.47 5.69 6.16
N PRO A 3 -18.67 6.73 5.85
CA PRO A 3 -17.52 6.56 4.97
C PRO A 3 -16.48 5.66 5.64
N ARG A 4 -15.83 4.80 4.84
CA ARG A 4 -14.72 3.96 5.31
C ARG A 4 -13.46 4.82 5.42
N ILE A 5 -12.65 4.56 6.45
CA ILE A 5 -11.43 5.34 6.72
C ILE A 5 -10.20 4.43 6.58
N ALA A 6 -9.23 4.89 5.78
CA ALA A 6 -7.95 4.23 5.58
C ALA A 6 -6.78 5.09 6.04
N LEU A 7 -5.66 4.45 6.40
CA LEU A 7 -4.44 5.13 6.82
C LEU A 7 -3.36 5.04 5.73
N GLN A 8 -2.80 6.18 5.33
CA GLN A 8 -1.59 6.21 4.51
C GLN A 8 -0.37 5.87 5.37
N LEU A 9 0.20 4.69 5.12
CA LEU A 9 1.25 4.03 5.88
C LEU A 9 2.55 4.84 6.02
N TYR A 10 2.82 5.80 5.14
CA TYR A 10 3.98 6.69 5.29
C TYR A 10 4.00 7.46 6.63
N SER A 11 2.81 7.67 7.22
CA SER A 11 2.65 8.26 8.56
C SER A 11 3.33 7.47 9.67
N LEU A 12 3.50 6.15 9.49
CA LEU A 12 4.09 5.20 10.44
C LEU A 12 5.33 4.49 9.85
N ARG A 13 6.02 5.15 8.92
CA ARG A 13 7.09 4.53 8.12
C ARG A 13 8.23 3.94 8.95
N TYR A 14 8.55 4.52 10.10
CA TYR A 14 9.64 4.03 10.96
C TYR A 14 9.19 2.80 11.74
N GLU A 15 8.00 2.82 12.31
CA GLU A 15 7.41 1.70 13.04
C GLU A 15 7.20 0.49 12.12
N LEU A 16 6.77 0.73 10.87
CA LEU A 16 6.61 -0.32 9.86
C LEU A 16 7.92 -0.94 9.40
N GLN A 17 9.04 -0.22 9.50
CA GLN A 17 10.38 -0.78 9.22
C GLN A 17 10.82 -1.74 10.33
N GLU A 18 10.44 -1.47 11.58
CA GLU A 18 10.77 -2.31 12.72
C GLU A 18 9.87 -3.55 12.79
N ASP A 19 8.55 -3.37 12.66
CA ASP A 19 7.56 -4.44 12.87
C ASP A 19 6.29 -4.23 12.05
N PHE A 20 6.36 -4.57 10.77
CA PHE A 20 5.29 -4.36 9.79
C PHE A 20 3.95 -4.99 10.19
N GLU A 21 3.95 -6.26 10.62
CA GLU A 21 2.71 -6.99 10.88
C GLU A 21 1.99 -6.49 12.14
N ASN A 22 2.73 -6.27 13.22
CA ASN A 22 2.18 -5.74 14.47
C ASN A 22 1.61 -4.32 14.31
N VAL A 23 2.23 -3.49 13.46
CA VAL A 23 1.69 -2.15 13.17
C VAL A 23 0.37 -2.25 12.42
N LEU A 24 0.24 -3.14 11.43
CA LEU A 24 -1.04 -3.36 10.74
C LEU A 24 -2.11 -3.93 11.66
N GLU A 25 -1.75 -4.87 12.55
CA GLU A 25 -2.66 -5.39 13.59
C GLU A 25 -3.19 -4.27 14.48
N LYS A 26 -2.31 -3.35 14.92
CA LYS A 26 -2.72 -2.18 15.68
C LYS A 26 -3.63 -1.26 14.89
N ILE A 27 -3.30 -0.92 13.64
CA ILE A 27 -4.14 -0.09 12.77
C ILE A 27 -5.57 -0.64 12.68
N ALA A 28 -5.71 -1.94 12.41
CA ALA A 28 -7.01 -2.61 12.38
C ALA A 28 -7.73 -2.54 13.73
N SER A 29 -7.02 -2.80 14.84
CA SER A 29 -7.59 -2.79 16.19
C SER A 29 -8.15 -1.43 16.62
N ILE A 30 -7.60 -0.33 16.10
CA ILE A 30 -8.02 1.05 16.42
C ILE A 30 -9.23 1.47 15.56
N GLY A 31 -9.61 0.69 14.54
CA GLY A 31 -10.83 0.87 13.75
C GLY A 31 -10.63 1.43 12.34
N PHE A 32 -9.40 1.47 11.83
CA PHE A 32 -9.20 1.71 10.40
C PHE A 32 -9.66 0.51 9.59
N GLU A 33 -10.26 0.78 8.44
CA GLU A 33 -10.85 -0.24 7.56
C GLU A 33 -9.97 -0.53 6.35
N GLY A 34 -8.85 0.17 6.20
CA GLY A 34 -7.92 -0.05 5.11
C GLY A 34 -6.62 0.73 5.23
N VAL A 35 -5.75 0.49 4.27
CA VAL A 35 -4.43 1.12 4.20
C VAL A 35 -4.13 1.60 2.80
N GLU A 36 -3.45 2.73 2.70
CA GLU A 36 -2.80 3.19 1.48
C GLU A 36 -1.30 2.94 1.62
N PHE A 37 -0.72 2.17 0.70
CA PHE A 37 0.68 1.77 0.78
C PHE A 37 1.62 2.92 0.42
N ALA A 38 2.79 2.94 1.08
CA ALA A 38 3.96 3.73 0.69
C ALA A 38 5.16 2.80 0.56
N GLY A 39 5.20 2.08 -0.56
CA GLY A 39 6.06 0.91 -0.73
C GLY A 39 5.48 -0.35 -0.07
N PHE A 40 6.09 -1.50 -0.38
CA PHE A 40 5.59 -2.82 -0.01
C PHE A 40 6.49 -3.58 0.98
N TYR A 41 7.50 -2.92 1.55
CA TYR A 41 8.34 -3.47 2.63
C TYR A 41 8.98 -4.84 2.30
N GLY A 42 9.32 -5.07 1.03
CA GLY A 42 9.90 -6.32 0.55
C GLY A 42 8.98 -7.54 0.63
N LYS A 43 7.66 -7.34 0.80
CA LYS A 43 6.67 -8.40 0.91
C LYS A 43 6.07 -8.73 -0.46
N GLU A 44 5.82 -10.01 -0.67
CA GLU A 44 5.10 -10.52 -1.86
C GLU A 44 3.61 -10.15 -1.81
N PRO A 45 2.98 -9.89 -2.98
CA PRO A 45 1.63 -9.34 -3.02
C PRO A 45 0.58 -10.31 -2.44
N ASP A 46 0.75 -11.62 -2.65
CA ASP A 46 -0.16 -12.64 -2.10
C ASP A 46 -0.08 -12.71 -0.57
N LYS A 47 1.13 -12.51 0.00
CA LYS A 47 1.33 -12.50 1.45
C LYS A 47 0.76 -11.24 2.09
N LEU A 48 0.89 -10.10 1.42
CA LEU A 48 0.20 -8.88 1.84
C LEU A 48 -1.32 -9.05 1.79
N ARG A 49 -1.86 -9.62 0.70
CA ARG A 49 -3.30 -9.89 0.57
C ARG A 49 -3.83 -10.79 1.68
N GLU A 50 -3.12 -11.88 1.97
CA GLU A 50 -3.46 -12.83 3.05
C GLU A 50 -3.48 -12.14 4.41
N LEU A 51 -2.46 -11.32 4.71
CA LEU A 51 -2.39 -10.54 5.94
C LEU A 51 -3.54 -9.55 6.06
N LEU A 52 -3.78 -8.73 5.03
CA LEU A 52 -4.85 -7.74 5.00
C LEU A 52 -6.23 -8.39 5.19
N TYR A 53 -6.47 -9.50 4.51
CA TYR A 53 -7.70 -10.28 4.67
C TYR A 53 -7.90 -10.74 6.12
N ARG A 54 -6.85 -11.29 6.75
CA ARG A 54 -6.88 -11.73 8.15
C ARG A 54 -7.16 -10.59 9.13
N LEU A 55 -6.70 -9.38 8.82
CA LEU A 55 -6.89 -8.18 9.64
C LEU A 55 -8.17 -7.41 9.33
N GLY A 56 -8.91 -7.78 8.28
CA GLY A 56 -10.09 -7.05 7.83
C GLY A 56 -9.77 -5.66 7.25
N LEU A 57 -8.55 -5.46 6.75
CA LEU A 57 -8.10 -4.22 6.12
C LEU A 57 -8.22 -4.31 4.59
N ASP A 58 -8.80 -3.30 3.96
CA ASP A 58 -8.80 -3.16 2.50
C ASP A 58 -7.61 -2.33 2.00
N VAL A 59 -7.36 -2.39 0.69
CA VAL A 59 -6.36 -1.56 0.03
C VAL A 59 -7.02 -0.31 -0.55
N ALA A 60 -6.68 0.86 0.01
CA ALA A 60 -7.19 2.15 -0.45
C ALA A 60 -6.39 2.75 -1.60
N GLY A 61 -5.16 2.25 -1.82
CA GLY A 61 -4.28 2.70 -2.88
C GLY A 61 -2.82 2.36 -2.59
N ALA A 62 -1.92 2.73 -3.50
CA ALA A 62 -0.49 2.64 -3.27
C ALA A 62 0.23 3.80 -3.93
N HIS A 63 1.16 4.42 -3.19
CA HIS A 63 2.18 5.30 -3.74
C HIS A 63 3.19 4.48 -4.52
N ILE A 64 3.27 4.74 -5.83
CA ILE A 64 4.16 4.10 -6.78
C ILE A 64 5.04 5.19 -7.41
N PRO A 65 6.38 5.00 -7.44
CA PRO A 65 7.25 5.99 -8.06
C PRO A 65 7.02 6.06 -9.57
N ILE A 66 7.22 7.23 -10.17
CA ILE A 66 6.91 7.47 -11.60
C ILE A 66 7.65 6.51 -12.55
N ASN A 67 8.86 6.08 -12.19
CA ASN A 67 9.65 5.15 -12.99
C ASN A 67 9.01 3.75 -13.09
N ALA A 68 8.06 3.39 -12.21
CA ALA A 68 7.32 2.14 -12.30
C ALA A 68 6.19 2.18 -13.36
N PHE A 69 6.01 3.32 -14.05
CA PHE A 69 5.02 3.51 -15.12
C PHE A 69 5.63 3.53 -16.53
N ILE A 70 6.93 3.29 -16.66
CA ILE A 70 7.58 3.12 -17.97
C ILE A 70 7.24 1.74 -18.56
N GLU A 71 7.35 1.60 -19.88
CA GLU A 71 6.96 0.39 -20.62
C GLU A 71 7.61 -0.89 -20.06
N SER A 72 8.87 -0.83 -19.61
CA SER A 72 9.56 -2.00 -19.06
C SER A 72 9.10 -2.44 -17.67
N GLU A 73 8.43 -1.57 -16.91
CA GLU A 73 8.04 -1.83 -15.50
C GLU A 73 6.53 -1.85 -15.27
N ILE A 74 5.74 -1.20 -16.12
CA ILE A 74 4.30 -0.98 -15.88
C ILE A 74 3.51 -2.29 -15.72
N GLU A 75 3.80 -3.31 -16.53
CA GLU A 75 3.12 -4.61 -16.44
C GLU A 75 3.40 -5.32 -15.10
N LYS A 76 4.65 -5.23 -14.62
CA LYS A 76 5.03 -5.77 -13.31
C LYS A 76 4.31 -5.02 -12.18
N THR A 77 4.26 -3.69 -12.27
CA THR A 77 3.54 -2.85 -11.31
C THR A 77 2.04 -3.20 -11.28
N ILE A 78 1.40 -3.32 -12.43
CA ILE A 78 -0.02 -3.68 -12.55
C ILE A 78 -0.26 -5.07 -11.97
N SER A 79 0.53 -6.07 -12.38
CA SER A 79 0.38 -7.45 -11.93
C SER A 79 0.51 -7.58 -10.40
N PHE A 80 1.54 -6.96 -9.80
CA PHE A 80 1.72 -6.94 -8.35
C PHE A 80 0.48 -6.37 -7.64
N ASN A 81 -0.01 -5.22 -8.10
CA ASN A 81 -1.13 -4.53 -7.47
C ASN A 81 -2.46 -5.27 -7.69
N GLN A 82 -2.66 -5.93 -8.83
CA GLN A 82 -3.81 -6.81 -9.07
C GLN A 82 -3.82 -8.00 -8.10
N SER A 83 -2.69 -8.67 -7.90
CA SER A 83 -2.56 -9.76 -6.91
C SER A 83 -2.87 -9.27 -5.50
N LEU A 84 -2.37 -8.09 -5.13
CA LEU A 84 -2.68 -7.43 -3.85
C LEU A 84 -4.16 -7.03 -3.71
N GLY A 85 -4.90 -6.90 -4.82
CA GLY A 85 -6.27 -6.39 -4.85
C GLY A 85 -6.35 -4.85 -4.85
N ASN A 86 -5.24 -4.17 -5.09
CA ASN A 86 -5.19 -2.72 -5.24
C ASN A 86 -5.69 -2.27 -6.61
N ARG A 87 -6.55 -1.25 -6.64
CA ARG A 87 -7.10 -0.66 -7.87
C ARG A 87 -6.53 0.73 -8.18
N PHE A 88 -5.84 1.36 -7.24
CA PHE A 88 -5.40 2.74 -7.34
C PHE A 88 -3.87 2.82 -7.25
N LEU A 89 -3.24 3.18 -8.37
CA LEU A 89 -1.80 3.47 -8.46
C LEU A 89 -1.62 4.98 -8.46
N ILE A 90 -0.89 5.49 -7.48
CA ILE A 90 -0.78 6.93 -7.22
C ILE A 90 0.68 7.33 -7.37
N ILE A 91 0.97 8.33 -8.20
CA ILE A 91 2.30 8.96 -8.25
C ILE A 91 2.31 10.06 -7.17
N PRO A 92 3.00 9.86 -6.03
CA PRO A 92 2.90 10.78 -4.89
C PRO A 92 3.70 12.08 -5.07
N GLY A 93 4.54 12.13 -6.10
CA GLY A 93 5.37 13.27 -6.41
C GLY A 93 6.22 12.99 -7.63
N LEU A 94 6.46 14.05 -8.40
CA LEU A 94 7.40 14.02 -9.52
C LEU A 94 8.81 14.32 -8.99
N PRO A 95 9.86 13.69 -9.57
CA PRO A 95 11.22 14.14 -9.38
C PRO A 95 11.38 15.56 -9.94
N GLU A 96 12.39 16.30 -9.48
CA GLU A 96 12.54 17.73 -9.80
C GLU A 96 12.68 17.98 -11.30
N GLU A 97 13.30 17.06 -12.03
CA GLU A 97 13.52 17.14 -13.47
C GLU A 97 12.23 17.06 -14.31
N LEU A 98 11.12 16.65 -13.70
CA LEU A 98 9.81 16.50 -14.33
C LEU A 98 8.75 17.50 -13.81
N ARG A 99 9.13 18.46 -12.96
CA ARG A 99 8.24 19.52 -12.47
C ARG A 99 8.30 20.76 -13.35
#